data_AF-A0A2D2D6N0-F1
#
_entry.id   AF-A0A2D2D6N0-F1
#
_cell.length_a   1.000
_cell.length_b   1.000
_cell.length_c   1.000
_cell.angle_alpha   90.00
_cell.angle_beta   90.00
_cell.angle_gamma   90.00
#
_symmetry.space_group_name_H-M   'P 1'
#
loop_
_entity.id
_entity.type
_entity.pdbx_description
1 polymer ?
#
loop_
_entity_poly.entity_id
_entity_poly.type
_entity_poly.pdbx_seq_one_letter_code
_entity_poly.pdbx_strand_id
1 'polypeptide(L)'
;MDPLSDQRPCCALCHLAQNLERCEIDREAILIWAPEFTQGALNALVHRIHRIAAAHGKPAFWSPDPPPANSPEDLFAASSAYAALAERSVTAKQRLGASSPRDLAEALSFVSPSTYARRHELLSGVRLLPLGRFFVDGRDVYPRLLAATGIPSNSSINSRRGPTIGR
;
A
#
# COMPACT_ATOMS: atom_id res chain seq x y z
N MET A 1 7.72 27.38 -14.73
CA MET A 1 7.83 25.95 -14.39
C MET A 1 6.47 25.34 -14.62
N ASP A 2 6.37 24.39 -15.54
CA ASP A 2 5.11 23.78 -15.93
C ASP A 2 4.67 22.80 -14.82
N PRO A 3 3.54 23.02 -14.12
CA PRO A 3 3.12 22.19 -12.98
C PRO A 3 2.79 20.74 -13.37
N LEU A 4 2.68 20.47 -14.68
CA LEU A 4 2.33 19.16 -15.24
C LEU A 4 3.54 18.26 -15.50
N SER A 5 4.77 18.77 -15.33
CA SER A 5 6.01 18.02 -15.60
C SER A 5 6.42 17.04 -14.49
N ASP A 6 5.74 17.03 -13.32
CA ASP A 6 6.16 16.22 -12.16
C ASP A 6 5.20 15.06 -11.82
N GLN A 7 4.25 14.74 -12.70
CA GLN A 7 3.47 13.50 -12.56
C GLN A 7 4.30 12.29 -12.96
N ARG A 8 5.16 11.83 -12.05
CA ARG A 8 5.77 10.51 -12.18
C ARG A 8 4.68 9.46 -12.02
N PRO A 9 4.48 8.56 -13.00
CA PRO A 9 3.52 7.48 -12.85
C PRO A 9 3.95 6.63 -11.65
N CYS A 10 3.12 6.61 -10.61
CA CYS A 10 3.33 5.81 -9.42
C CYS A 10 2.05 5.03 -9.09
N CYS A 11 2.19 3.91 -8.38
CA CYS A 11 1.02 3.16 -7.92
C CYS A 11 0.30 3.91 -6.80
N ALA A 12 -0.98 3.58 -6.57
CA ALA A 12 -1.79 4.18 -5.51
C ALA A 12 -1.10 4.19 -4.14
N LEU A 13 -0.40 3.12 -3.78
CA LEU A 13 0.27 2.99 -2.48
C LEU A 13 1.49 3.93 -2.36
N CYS A 14 2.24 4.11 -3.46
CA CYS A 14 3.33 5.09 -3.50
C CYS A 14 2.79 6.51 -3.47
N HIS A 15 1.64 6.76 -4.11
CA HIS A 15 0.96 8.05 -4.06
C HIS A 15 0.57 8.41 -2.62
N LEU A 16 0.03 7.48 -1.83
CA LEU A 16 -0.28 7.72 -0.41
C LEU A 16 0.95 8.18 0.38
N ALA A 17 2.10 7.53 0.18
CA ALA A 17 3.33 7.88 0.89
C ALA A 17 3.91 9.25 0.49
N GLN A 18 3.53 9.77 -0.67
CA GLN A 18 4.00 11.07 -1.18
C GLN A 18 3.03 12.22 -0.87
N ASN A 19 1.77 11.91 -0.50
CA ASN A 19 0.70 12.88 -0.34
C ASN A 19 -0.02 12.62 0.99
N LEU A 20 0.60 12.99 2.10
CA LEU A 20 0.04 12.78 3.45
C LEU A 20 -1.10 13.74 3.77
N GLU A 21 -1.24 14.83 3.02
CA GLU A 21 -2.26 15.87 3.16
C GLU A 21 -3.64 15.47 2.62
N ARG A 22 -3.77 14.28 2.05
CA ARG A 22 -5.04 13.77 1.51
C ARG A 22 -6.15 13.80 2.55
N CYS A 23 -7.36 14.21 2.14
CA CYS A 23 -8.52 14.30 3.03
C CYS A 23 -8.89 12.96 3.69
N GLU A 24 -8.60 11.84 3.03
CA GLU A 24 -8.97 10.50 3.48
C GLU A 24 -7.79 9.69 4.01
N ILE A 25 -6.61 10.31 4.21
CA ILE A 25 -5.35 9.60 4.47
C ILE A 25 -5.43 8.63 5.65
N ASP A 26 -6.12 8.99 6.73
CA ASP A 26 -6.24 8.17 7.95
C ASP A 26 -7.16 6.95 7.75
N ARG A 27 -7.96 6.94 6.67
CA ARG A 27 -8.74 5.77 6.22
C ARG A 27 -8.00 4.96 5.17
N GLU A 28 -6.95 5.51 4.57
CA GLU A 28 -6.15 4.91 3.50
C GLU A 28 -4.86 4.29 4.01
N ALA A 29 -4.34 4.76 5.14
CA ALA A 29 -3.06 4.32 5.70
C ALA A 29 -2.93 4.58 7.21
N ILE A 30 -1.98 3.88 7.84
CA ILE A 30 -1.51 4.17 9.19
C ILE A 30 0.02 4.24 9.23
N LEU A 31 0.57 4.93 10.23
CA LEU A 31 2.01 4.91 10.49
C LEU A 31 2.39 3.64 11.25
N ILE A 32 3.49 3.02 10.83
CA ILE A 32 4.12 1.90 11.51
C ILE A 32 5.61 2.17 11.73
N TRP A 33 6.19 1.51 12.74
CA TRP A 33 7.64 1.50 12.93
C TRP A 33 8.23 0.25 12.26
N ALA A 34 8.95 0.45 11.16
CA ALA A 34 9.49 -0.60 10.31
C ALA A 34 10.81 -0.16 9.65
N PRO A 35 11.89 0.03 10.44
CA PRO A 35 13.18 0.52 9.93
C PRO A 35 13.85 -0.45 8.95
N GLU A 36 13.54 -1.74 9.00
CA GLU A 36 14.09 -2.75 8.10
C GLU A 36 13.51 -2.70 6.68
N PHE A 37 12.37 -2.03 6.49
CA PHE A 37 11.73 -1.87 5.19
C PHE A 37 12.07 -0.51 4.60
N THR A 38 12.23 -0.44 3.28
CA THR A 38 12.00 0.82 2.57
C THR A 38 10.50 0.99 2.34
N GLN A 39 10.02 2.23 2.13
CA GLN A 39 8.61 2.46 1.81
C GLN A 39 8.18 1.73 0.53
N GLY A 40 9.07 1.65 -0.48
CA GLY A 40 8.80 0.92 -1.71
C GLY A 40 8.67 -0.59 -1.50
N ALA A 41 9.55 -1.18 -0.69
CA ALA A 41 9.48 -2.61 -0.36
C ALA A 41 8.20 -2.96 0.42
N LEU A 42 7.83 -2.11 1.40
CA LEU A 42 6.58 -2.25 2.14
C LEU A 42 5.37 -2.17 1.19
N ASN A 43 5.33 -1.17 0.32
CA ASN A 43 4.24 -1.00 -0.65
C ASN A 43 4.12 -2.21 -1.59
N ALA A 44 5.23 -2.77 -2.06
CA ALA A 44 5.22 -3.96 -2.91
C ALA A 44 4.68 -5.20 -2.18
N LEU A 45 5.12 -5.44 -0.94
CA LEU A 45 4.64 -6.53 -0.09
C LEU A 45 3.14 -6.40 0.19
N VAL A 46 2.72 -5.22 0.63
CA VAL A 46 1.32 -4.92 0.95
C VAL A 46 0.43 -5.01 -0.28
N HIS A 47 0.90 -4.55 -1.44
CA HIS A 47 0.19 -4.74 -2.71
C HIS A 47 -0.01 -6.22 -3.04
N ARG A 48 1.02 -7.07 -2.81
CA ARG A 48 0.89 -8.52 -2.99
C ARG A 48 -0.14 -9.13 -2.03
N ILE A 49 -0.15 -8.71 -0.76
CA ILE A 49 -1.14 -9.16 0.22
C ILE A 49 -2.55 -8.79 -0.22
N HIS A 50 -2.78 -7.52 -0.59
CA HIS A 50 -4.07 -7.04 -1.09
C HIS A 50 -4.55 -7.81 -2.32
N ARG A 51 -3.62 -8.20 -3.21
CA ARG A 51 -3.94 -9.03 -4.39
C ARG A 51 -4.34 -10.45 -4.02
N ILE A 52 -3.66 -11.08 -3.05
CA ILE A 52 -4.03 -12.41 -2.56
C ILE A 52 -5.44 -12.35 -1.97
N ALA A 53 -5.73 -11.37 -1.11
CA ALA A 53 -7.07 -11.17 -0.56
C ALA A 53 -8.13 -11.04 -1.68
N ALA A 54 -7.89 -10.19 -2.67
CA ALA A 54 -8.78 -10.01 -3.80
C ALA A 54 -8.99 -11.27 -4.63
N ALA A 55 -7.95 -12.08 -4.85
CA ALA A 55 -8.03 -13.35 -5.58
C ALA A 55 -8.93 -14.37 -4.85
N HIS A 56 -9.01 -14.29 -3.53
CA HIS A 56 -9.90 -15.11 -2.68
C HIS A 56 -11.27 -14.46 -2.43
N GLY A 57 -11.62 -13.39 -3.16
CA GLY A 57 -12.87 -12.65 -2.98
C GLY A 57 -12.99 -11.96 -1.61
N LYS A 58 -11.87 -11.80 -0.90
CA LYS A 58 -11.80 -11.08 0.37
C LYS A 58 -11.54 -9.59 0.12
N PRO A 59 -12.08 -8.70 0.95
CA PRO A 59 -11.71 -7.29 0.87
C PRO A 59 -10.21 -7.11 1.10
N ALA A 60 -9.62 -6.16 0.37
CA ALA A 60 -8.22 -5.79 0.55
C ALA A 60 -7.98 -4.96 1.83
N PHE A 61 -9.04 -4.37 2.39
CA PHE A 61 -8.88 -3.58 3.61
C PHE A 61 -8.54 -4.47 4.80
N TRP A 62 -7.75 -3.93 5.71
CA TRP A 62 -7.34 -4.64 6.91
C TRP A 62 -8.54 -5.05 7.77
N SER A 63 -8.58 -6.32 8.16
CA SER A 63 -9.43 -6.80 9.25
C SER A 63 -8.54 -7.18 10.45
N PRO A 64 -8.87 -6.76 11.68
CA PRO A 64 -8.20 -7.25 12.89
C PRO A 64 -8.46 -8.73 13.14
N ASP A 65 -9.51 -9.30 12.54
CA ASP A 65 -9.88 -10.68 12.78
C ASP A 65 -8.90 -11.65 12.11
N PRO A 66 -8.41 -12.68 12.83
CA PRO A 66 -7.56 -13.69 12.23
C PRO A 66 -8.32 -14.43 11.12
N PRO A 67 -7.65 -14.81 10.02
CA PRO A 67 -8.25 -15.67 9.02
C PRO A 67 -8.66 -17.01 9.68
N PRO A 68 -9.80 -17.62 9.29
CA PRO A 68 -10.18 -18.95 9.76
C PRO A 68 -9.05 -19.96 9.59
N ALA A 69 -8.90 -20.91 10.52
CA ALA A 69 -7.82 -21.90 10.49
C ALA A 69 -7.82 -22.79 9.23
N ASN A 70 -8.97 -22.92 8.57
CA ASN A 70 -9.14 -23.63 7.31
C ASN A 70 -9.02 -22.73 6.06
N SER A 71 -8.48 -21.53 6.19
CA SER A 71 -8.22 -20.64 5.05
C SER A 71 -7.15 -21.24 4.14
N PRO A 72 -7.19 -20.96 2.82
CA PRO A 72 -6.09 -21.26 1.92
C PRO A 72 -4.76 -20.75 2.47
N GLU A 73 -3.69 -21.54 2.30
CA GLU A 73 -2.38 -21.28 2.91
C GLU A 73 -1.82 -19.90 2.55
N ASP A 74 -1.96 -19.49 1.29
CA ASP A 74 -1.51 -18.19 0.80
C ASP A 74 -2.29 -17.02 1.41
N LEU A 75 -3.62 -17.17 1.57
CA LEU A 75 -4.47 -16.20 2.24
C LEU A 75 -4.11 -16.09 3.72
N PHE A 76 -3.92 -17.23 4.40
CA PHE A 76 -3.53 -17.26 5.81
C PHE A 76 -2.18 -16.53 6.00
N ALA A 77 -1.16 -16.89 5.21
CA ALA A 77 0.15 -16.25 5.26
C ALA A 77 0.08 -14.75 4.97
N ALA A 78 -0.70 -14.32 3.98
CA ALA A 78 -0.87 -12.91 3.64
C ALA A 78 -1.55 -12.13 4.77
N SER A 79 -2.62 -12.67 5.35
CA SER A 79 -3.33 -12.07 6.48
C SER A 79 -2.45 -11.99 7.74
N SER A 80 -1.70 -13.05 8.06
CA SER A 80 -0.77 -13.05 9.19
C SER A 80 0.36 -12.03 9.01
N ALA A 81 0.94 -11.96 7.80
CA ALA A 81 1.97 -10.96 7.50
C ALA A 81 1.44 -9.53 7.63
N TYR A 82 0.21 -9.28 7.17
CA TYR A 82 -0.42 -7.98 7.29
C TYR A 82 -0.72 -7.61 8.75
N ALA A 83 -1.25 -8.55 9.53
CA ALA A 83 -1.50 -8.35 10.96
C ALA A 83 -0.21 -7.97 11.71
N ALA A 84 0.88 -8.70 11.47
CA ALA A 84 2.19 -8.41 12.06
C ALA A 84 2.74 -7.02 11.64
N LEU A 85 2.42 -6.55 10.44
CA LEU A 85 2.73 -5.18 10.02
C LEU A 85 1.86 -4.15 10.76
N ALA A 86 0.56 -4.40 10.89
CA ALA A 86 -0.38 -3.50 11.54
C ALA A 86 -0.09 -3.33 13.05
N GLU A 87 0.33 -4.39 13.73
CA GLU A 87 0.73 -4.34 15.15
C GLU A 87 1.88 -3.35 15.42
N ARG A 88 2.74 -3.11 14.43
CA ARG A 88 3.85 -2.14 14.52
C ARG A 88 3.38 -0.68 14.57
N SER A 89 2.10 -0.41 14.36
CA SER A 89 1.51 0.91 14.60
C SER A 89 1.56 1.31 16.07
N VAL A 90 1.49 0.34 16.99
CA VAL A 90 1.64 0.58 18.44
C VAL A 90 3.01 1.16 18.73
N THR A 91 4.06 0.58 18.15
CA THR A 91 5.44 1.08 18.29
C THR A 91 5.61 2.45 17.64
N ALA A 92 4.97 2.72 16.50
CA ALA A 92 4.97 4.06 15.90
C ALA A 92 4.37 5.11 16.85
N LYS A 93 3.20 4.81 17.42
CA LYS A 93 2.54 5.69 18.40
C LYS A 93 3.43 5.95 19.62
N GLN A 94 4.09 4.93 20.15
CA GLN A 94 5.00 5.06 21.30
C GLN A 94 6.23 5.94 20.99
N ARG A 95 6.77 5.86 19.77
CA ARG A 95 8.00 6.59 19.38
C ARG A 95 7.74 8.00 18.87
N LEU A 96 6.65 8.20 18.13
CA LEU A 96 6.32 9.46 17.45
C LEU A 96 5.24 10.26 18.16
N GLY A 97 4.52 9.65 19.10
CA GLY A 97 3.29 10.22 19.67
C GLY A 97 2.06 10.05 18.78
N ALA A 98 2.22 9.61 17.53
CA ALA A 98 1.15 9.47 16.56
C ALA A 98 1.25 8.17 15.73
N SER A 99 0.10 7.62 15.39
CA SER A 99 -0.06 6.58 14.35
C SER A 99 -0.84 7.08 13.13
N SER A 100 -1.35 8.32 13.21
CA SER A 100 -2.13 9.02 12.19
C SER A 100 -1.19 9.68 11.18
N PRO A 101 -1.29 9.36 9.87
CA PRO A 101 -0.54 10.06 8.84
C PRO A 101 -0.85 11.57 8.80
N ARG A 102 -2.10 11.97 9.09
CA ARG A 102 -2.49 13.38 9.16
C ARG A 102 -1.75 14.12 10.26
N ASP A 103 -1.66 13.52 11.45
CA ASP A 103 -0.96 14.13 12.60
C ASP A 103 0.53 14.33 12.26
N LEU A 104 1.14 13.39 11.53
CA LEU A 104 2.51 13.53 11.05
C LEU A 104 2.65 14.64 10.01
N ALA A 105 1.71 14.75 9.07
CA ALA A 105 1.71 15.82 8.06
C ALA A 105 1.59 17.20 8.73
N GLU A 106 0.68 17.32 9.70
CA GLU A 106 0.50 18.52 10.51
C GLU A 106 1.76 18.85 11.31
N ALA A 107 2.33 17.88 12.03
CA ALA A 107 3.58 18.08 12.78
C ALA A 107 4.73 18.54 11.86
N LEU A 108 4.85 17.95 10.67
CA LEU A 108 5.83 18.34 9.67
C LEU A 108 5.61 19.75 9.11
N SER A 109 4.40 20.29 9.18
CA SER A 109 4.10 21.66 8.76
C SER A 109 4.57 22.71 9.78
N PHE A 110 4.76 22.31 11.04
CA PHE A 110 5.19 23.20 12.13
C PHE A 110 6.71 23.22 12.37
N VAL A 111 7.47 22.26 11.82
CA VAL A 111 8.92 22.23 12.02
C VAL A 111 9.65 23.28 11.17
N SER A 112 10.79 23.75 11.67
CA SER A 112 11.63 24.68 10.90
C SER A 112 12.14 24.03 9.59
N PRO A 113 12.45 24.83 8.54
CA PRO A 113 13.00 24.29 7.30
C PRO A 113 14.27 23.45 7.49
N SER A 114 15.14 23.82 8.43
CA SER A 114 16.36 23.08 8.75
C SER A 114 16.06 21.70 9.37
N THR A 115 15.05 21.61 10.23
CA THR A 115 14.58 20.33 10.79
C THR A 115 13.89 19.50 9.70
N TYR A 116 13.07 20.12 8.86
CA TYR A 116 12.40 19.44 7.74
C TYR A 116 13.39 18.85 6.72
N ALA A 117 14.52 19.53 6.47
CA ALA A 117 15.59 19.01 5.61
C ALA A 117 16.17 17.69 6.15
N ARG A 118 16.20 17.52 7.47
CA ARG A 118 16.66 16.31 8.17
C ARG A 118 15.57 15.26 8.42
N ARG A 119 14.37 15.43 7.87
CA ARG A 119 13.25 14.50 8.07
C ARG A 119 13.60 13.04 7.77
N HIS A 120 14.50 12.80 6.82
CA HIS A 120 14.93 11.45 6.48
C HIS A 120 15.68 10.74 7.63
N GLU A 121 16.43 11.49 8.44
CA GLU A 121 17.08 10.99 9.66
C GLU A 121 16.04 10.77 10.76
N LEU A 122 15.20 11.79 11.00
CA LEU A 122 14.21 11.81 12.08
C LEU A 122 13.11 10.75 11.90
N LEU A 123 12.72 10.50 10.65
CA LEU A 123 11.67 9.55 10.27
C LEU A 123 12.25 8.24 9.69
N SER A 124 13.54 7.98 9.90
CA SER A 124 14.26 6.85 9.29
C SER A 124 13.59 5.49 9.50
N GLY A 125 12.90 5.28 10.63
CA GLY A 125 12.14 4.05 10.92
C GLY A 125 10.64 4.11 10.64
N VAL A 126 10.09 5.27 10.30
CA VAL A 126 8.64 5.46 10.11
C VAL A 126 8.23 5.07 8.71
N ARG A 127 7.19 4.24 8.57
CA ARG A 127 6.62 3.87 7.29
C ARG A 127 5.12 4.06 7.29
N LEU A 128 4.57 4.28 6.11
CA LEU A 128 3.15 4.34 5.87
C LEU A 128 2.67 2.94 5.45
N LEU A 129 1.83 2.29 6.25
CA LEU A 129 1.18 1.02 5.93
C LEU A 129 -0.16 1.29 5.24
N PRO A 130 -0.33 0.96 3.95
CA PRO A 130 -1.60 1.14 3.26
C PRO A 130 -2.68 0.18 3.76
N LEU A 131 -3.89 0.70 4.04
CA LEU A 131 -5.05 -0.01 4.60
C LEU A 131 -5.94 -0.67 3.55
N GLY A 132 -5.45 -0.85 2.32
CA GLY A 132 -6.23 -1.47 1.24
C GLY A 132 -7.42 -0.61 0.78
N ARG A 133 -7.30 0.71 0.87
CA ARG A 133 -8.27 1.70 0.42
C ARG A 133 -7.57 2.84 -0.31
N PHE A 134 -8.26 3.45 -1.26
CA PHE A 134 -7.78 4.63 -1.98
C PHE A 134 -8.99 5.43 -2.47
N PHE A 135 -9.24 6.57 -1.86
CA PHE A 135 -10.42 7.39 -2.10
C PHE A 135 -10.18 8.44 -3.18
N VAL A 136 -11.14 8.55 -4.10
CA VAL A 136 -11.26 9.64 -5.07
C VAL A 136 -12.70 10.13 -5.04
N ASP A 137 -12.91 11.41 -4.76
CA ASP A 137 -14.23 12.02 -4.60
C ASP A 137 -15.15 11.24 -3.65
N GLY A 138 -14.62 10.87 -2.48
CA GLY A 138 -15.35 10.14 -1.44
C GLY A 138 -15.62 8.65 -1.74
N ARG A 139 -15.15 8.12 -2.88
CA ARG A 139 -15.33 6.71 -3.28
C ARG A 139 -14.03 5.94 -3.19
N ASP A 140 -14.04 4.78 -2.55
CA ASP A 140 -12.90 3.85 -2.56
C ASP A 140 -12.77 3.18 -3.93
N VAL A 141 -11.75 3.57 -4.69
CA VAL A 141 -11.45 3.05 -6.02
C VAL A 141 -10.38 1.95 -5.99
N TYR A 142 -9.77 1.67 -4.83
CA TYR A 142 -8.67 0.71 -4.74
C TYR A 142 -9.02 -0.71 -5.21
N PRO A 143 -10.22 -1.27 -4.94
CA PRO A 143 -10.60 -2.58 -5.48
C PRO A 143 -10.56 -2.64 -7.00
N ARG A 144 -10.98 -1.55 -7.68
CA ARG A 144 -10.92 -1.45 -9.14
C ARG A 144 -9.47 -1.37 -9.64
N LEU A 145 -8.62 -0.62 -8.95
CA LEU A 145 -7.20 -0.52 -9.29
C LEU A 145 -6.48 -1.87 -9.16
N LEU A 146 -6.79 -2.64 -8.12
CA LEU A 146 -6.27 -4.00 -7.96
C LEU A 146 -6.66 -4.89 -9.14
N ALA A 147 -7.94 -4.88 -9.56
CA ALA A 147 -8.43 -5.67 -10.68
C ALA A 147 -7.76 -5.29 -12.01
N ALA A 148 -7.49 -4.00 -12.24
CA ALA A 148 -6.86 -3.50 -13.45
C ALA A 148 -5.36 -3.90 -13.59
N THR A 149 -4.70 -4.23 -12.48
CA THR A 149 -3.29 -4.70 -12.47
C THR A 149 -3.16 -6.23 -12.61
N GLY A 150 -4.26 -6.92 -12.91
CA GLY A 150 -4.25 -8.33 -13.30
C GLY A 150 -3.45 -8.52 -14.57
N ILE A 151 -2.41 -9.36 -14.52
CA ILE A 151 -1.72 -9.82 -15.73
C ILE A 151 -2.77 -10.59 -16.56
N PRO A 152 -2.93 -10.32 -17.87
CA PRO A 152 -3.82 -11.13 -18.70
C PRO A 152 -3.44 -12.60 -18.54
N SER A 153 -4.43 -13.44 -18.24
CA SER A 153 -4.20 -14.88 -18.15
C SER A 153 -3.53 -15.35 -19.45
N ASN A 154 -2.50 -16.19 -19.33
CA ASN A 154 -1.70 -16.67 -20.46
C ASN A 154 -2.48 -17.64 -21.38
N SER A 155 -3.81 -17.61 -21.34
CA SER A 155 -4.73 -18.48 -22.08
C SER A 155 -4.84 -18.12 -23.57
N SER A 156 -4.28 -16.98 -24.00
CA SER A 156 -4.45 -16.48 -25.37
C SER A 156 -3.25 -16.68 -26.29
N ILE A 157 -2.13 -17.24 -25.82
CA ILE A 157 -0.91 -17.43 -26.65
C ILE A 157 -0.94 -18.72 -27.48
N ASN A 158 -1.80 -19.71 -27.18
CA ASN A 158 -1.78 -21.01 -27.88
C ASN A 158 -2.83 -21.22 -28.99
N SER A 159 -3.55 -20.18 -29.44
CA SER A 159 -4.58 -20.34 -30.49
C SER A 159 -4.11 -19.99 -31.92
N ARG A 160 -2.85 -19.60 -32.14
CA ARG A 160 -2.30 -19.37 -33.49
C ARG A 160 -1.20 -20.37 -33.86
N ARG A 161 -1.53 -21.65 -33.94
CA ARG A 161 -0.86 -22.56 -34.88
C ARG A 161 -1.85 -22.87 -35.99
N GLY A 162 -1.77 -22.09 -37.06
CA GLY A 162 -2.37 -22.45 -38.34
C GLY A 162 -1.71 -23.71 -38.92
N PRO A 163 -2.38 -24.41 -39.84
CA PRO A 163 -1.93 -25.71 -40.33
C PRO A 163 -0.68 -25.55 -41.22
N THR A 164 0.35 -26.35 -40.95
CA THR A 164 1.53 -26.51 -41.81
C THR A 164 1.10 -27.21 -43.10
N ILE A 165 1.13 -26.47 -44.22
CA ILE A 165 1.01 -27.03 -45.57
C ILE A 165 2.42 -27.26 -46.13
N GLY A 166 2.66 -28.49 -46.60
CA GLY A 166 3.52 -28.78 -47.76
C GLY A 166 4.95 -29.27 -47.48
N ARG A 167 5.18 -30.56 -47.71
CA ARG A 167 5.79 -31.08 -48.96
C ARG A 167 5.43 -32.56 -49.15
#